data_AF-A0A5C4XAN0-F1
#
_entry.id   AF-A0A5C4XAN0-F1
#
_cell.length_a   1.000
_cell.length_b   1.000
_cell.length_c   1.000
_cell.angle_alpha   90.00
_cell.angle_beta   90.00
_cell.angle_gamma   90.00
#
_symmetry.space_group_name_H-M   'P 1'
#
loop_
_entity.id
_entity.type
_entity.pdbx_description
1 polymer ?
#
loop_
_entity_poly.entity_id
_entity_poly.type
_entity_poly.pdbx_seq_one_letter_code
_entity_poly.pdbx_strand_id
1 'polypeptide(L)'
;MLKQSPPALLSLPTGDETSIDFKQRLQALLLDSSTHLYVDTSFLMWLTKVGSASRNQLTDWLLDNCGNRVHVPAWAAHEYLKHHVAGTISEELGKKLEEVKGALGGIYTYCRPFVDEATEKGHSDPVAARATARDAINTLADFMARVKQWTNGYQRNAVEVISFINTTAIGNTPLFDYFETLSSTGDARYVGSVPPGFQDRGKKGKLSASDEGDDEKLRASNKFGDLVFWKEILAHAASDAVHSIVILTNDRKNDWRLGGGAGSAFDARMLEMRKNWTPLPRPHPMLALEARLSAHVAHIEVLDSVYLGAVLDGLAPDIVKAFVDVATVADAPGLGDSSKTTGEKPPSGPPEGWGSEPKLIFAEAKLVSAKTSPLRRALIASRDAPKDNVLAFVQRLLQIENGMSLALSDAFDGPVLENFSHNEFVSFARLLHDAAIEGSPGYVEKITDFISALDRFPVEAATSIYLGFLASAYLIREKNETRLPPRSPVAELLFARQAEPYAQTPIALIEARLRDNEFQPIYLPSADAPTIPVEVDIQADTDALDEICSFKVNGVELLIAGQVEESLNLRKLFPEPVALSVASLAVKACEIFTLPFSQLEFAPNVPQTVTFNETSGFKRPGDVYFVKDA
;
A
#
# COMPACT_ATOMS: atom_id res chain seq x y z
N MET A 1 45.63 -13.21 -17.71
CA MET A 1 44.47 -12.54 -18.31
C MET A 1 43.29 -12.72 -17.37
N LEU A 2 42.94 -11.67 -16.62
CA LEU A 2 41.74 -11.64 -15.79
C LEU A 2 40.54 -11.73 -16.74
N LYS A 3 39.74 -12.82 -16.66
CA LYS A 3 38.44 -12.86 -17.32
C LYS A 3 37.61 -11.72 -16.71
N GLN A 4 37.34 -10.69 -17.49
CA GLN A 4 36.41 -9.64 -17.10
C GLN A 4 35.07 -10.30 -16.77
N SER A 5 34.61 -10.13 -15.53
CA SER A 5 33.27 -10.54 -15.13
C SER A 5 32.25 -9.90 -16.06
N PRO A 6 31.22 -10.63 -16.53
CA PRO A 6 30.21 -10.08 -17.42
C PRO A 6 29.55 -8.85 -16.77
N PRO A 7 29.16 -7.84 -17.57
CA PRO A 7 28.58 -6.60 -17.04
C PRO A 7 27.37 -6.89 -16.14
N ALA A 8 27.27 -6.16 -15.03
CA ALA A 8 26.12 -6.21 -14.14
C ALA A 8 24.93 -5.53 -14.84
N LEU A 9 24.15 -6.33 -15.57
CA LEU A 9 22.95 -5.87 -16.27
C LEU A 9 21.73 -6.03 -15.38
N LEU A 10 20.81 -5.07 -15.46
CA LEU A 10 19.47 -5.22 -14.91
C LEU A 10 18.77 -6.37 -15.64
N SER A 11 18.30 -7.35 -14.88
CA SER A 11 17.53 -8.48 -15.40
C SER A 11 16.07 -8.34 -14.96
N LEU A 12 15.16 -8.17 -15.91
CA LEU A 12 13.73 -8.16 -15.66
C LEU A 12 13.17 -9.55 -15.94
N PRO A 13 12.62 -10.26 -14.94
CA PRO A 13 12.13 -11.61 -15.15
C PRO A 13 10.82 -11.58 -15.95
N THR A 14 10.81 -12.20 -17.13
CA THR A 14 9.65 -12.23 -18.05
C THR A 14 8.93 -13.57 -18.13
N GLY A 15 9.55 -14.66 -17.65
CA GLY A 15 8.96 -16.00 -17.68
C GLY A 15 8.13 -16.31 -16.44
N ASP A 16 7.11 -17.14 -16.59
CA ASP A 16 6.44 -17.79 -15.46
C ASP A 16 7.36 -18.86 -14.85
N GLU A 17 7.33 -19.00 -13.53
CA GLU A 17 8.05 -20.05 -12.81
C GLU A 17 7.04 -20.98 -12.15
N THR A 18 7.26 -22.28 -12.26
CA THR A 18 6.42 -23.25 -11.55
C THR A 18 6.86 -23.34 -10.08
N SER A 19 5.93 -23.67 -9.19
CA SER A 19 6.25 -23.95 -7.79
C SER A 19 7.28 -25.06 -7.60
N ILE A 20 7.36 -26.02 -8.53
CA ILE A 20 8.37 -27.08 -8.52
C ILE A 20 9.77 -26.49 -8.75
N ASP A 21 9.91 -25.70 -9.83
CA ASP A 21 11.19 -25.07 -10.17
C ASP A 21 11.64 -24.09 -9.08
N PHE A 22 10.70 -23.31 -8.55
CA PHE A 22 10.92 -22.39 -7.44
C PHE A 22 11.45 -23.12 -6.19
N LYS A 23 10.79 -24.21 -5.79
CA LYS A 23 11.23 -25.00 -4.62
C LYS A 23 12.61 -25.61 -4.86
N GLN A 24 12.85 -26.23 -6.02
CA GLN A 24 14.14 -26.85 -6.34
C GLN A 24 15.27 -25.83 -6.33
N ARG A 25 15.06 -24.67 -6.95
CA ARG A 25 16.03 -23.57 -6.98
C ARG A 25 16.36 -23.06 -5.58
N LEU A 26 15.36 -22.82 -4.74
CA LEU A 26 15.58 -22.35 -3.38
C LEU A 26 16.17 -23.41 -2.45
N GLN A 27 15.80 -24.68 -2.61
CA GLN A 27 16.45 -25.78 -1.89
C GLN A 27 17.94 -25.84 -2.22
N ALA A 28 18.30 -25.75 -3.50
CA ALA A 28 19.70 -25.68 -3.91
C ALA A 28 20.40 -24.45 -3.30
N LEU A 29 19.73 -23.29 -3.32
CA LEU A 29 20.28 -22.05 -2.79
C LEU A 29 20.53 -22.13 -1.27
N LEU A 30 19.62 -22.70 -0.49
CA LEU A 30 19.75 -22.85 0.97
C LEU A 30 20.88 -23.81 1.36
N LEU A 31 21.09 -24.86 0.57
CA LEU A 31 22.17 -25.84 0.78
C LEU A 31 23.54 -25.36 0.27
N ASP A 32 23.59 -24.36 -0.61
CA ASP A 32 24.84 -23.82 -1.14
C ASP A 32 25.63 -23.11 -0.04
N SER A 33 26.88 -23.53 0.15
CA SER A 33 27.82 -22.96 1.11
C SER A 33 28.15 -21.48 0.87
N SER A 34 27.90 -20.98 -0.34
CA SER A 34 28.13 -19.58 -0.74
C SER A 34 26.90 -18.68 -0.55
N THR A 35 25.78 -19.24 -0.07
CA THR A 35 24.56 -18.51 0.23
C THR A 35 24.49 -18.13 1.70
N HIS A 36 24.29 -16.84 1.99
CA HIS A 36 24.03 -16.35 3.34
C HIS A 36 22.56 -15.95 3.52
N LEU A 37 22.02 -16.17 4.71
CA LEU A 37 20.65 -15.88 5.09
C LEU A 37 20.65 -14.69 6.05
N TYR A 38 19.79 -13.70 5.81
CA TYR A 38 19.63 -12.53 6.68
C TYR A 38 18.20 -12.47 7.22
N VAL A 39 18.06 -12.42 8.55
CA VAL A 39 16.76 -12.47 9.22
C VAL A 39 16.31 -11.07 9.62
N ASP A 40 15.17 -10.64 9.09
CA ASP A 40 14.55 -9.35 9.38
C ASP A 40 13.73 -9.36 10.69
N THR A 41 13.51 -8.17 11.25
CA THR A 41 12.71 -7.92 12.46
C THR A 41 11.32 -8.55 12.38
N SER A 42 10.63 -8.41 11.25
CA SER A 42 9.27 -8.95 11.08
C SER A 42 9.24 -10.48 11.23
N PHE A 43 10.31 -11.15 10.82
CA PHE A 43 10.47 -12.59 10.92
C PHE A 43 10.82 -13.01 12.35
N LEU A 44 11.70 -12.28 13.04
CA LEU A 44 12.02 -12.48 14.46
C LEU A 44 10.79 -12.30 15.37
N MET A 45 9.97 -11.29 15.06
CA MET A 45 8.70 -11.05 15.73
C MET A 45 7.73 -12.20 15.54
N TRP A 46 7.66 -12.79 14.34
CA TRP A 46 6.87 -13.98 14.08
C TRP A 46 7.40 -15.22 14.81
N LEU A 47 8.72 -15.44 14.83
CA LEU A 47 9.34 -16.53 15.61
C LEU A 47 9.01 -16.47 17.10
N THR A 48 8.83 -15.26 17.64
CA THR A 48 8.42 -15.06 19.02
C THR A 48 6.96 -15.47 19.25
N LYS A 49 6.09 -15.33 18.25
CA LYS A 49 4.65 -15.67 18.29
C LYS A 49 4.42 -17.18 18.33
N VAL A 50 5.20 -17.96 17.58
CA VAL A 50 4.96 -19.40 17.39
C VAL A 50 5.36 -20.26 18.61
N GLY A 51 4.85 -21.49 18.65
CA GLY A 51 5.16 -22.45 19.72
C GLY A 51 6.63 -22.90 19.71
N SER A 52 7.12 -23.39 20.85
CA SER A 52 8.53 -23.81 21.01
C SER A 52 8.92 -24.92 20.04
N ALA A 53 8.05 -25.90 19.79
CA ALA A 53 8.34 -26.98 18.82
C ALA A 53 8.60 -26.41 17.41
N SER A 54 7.71 -25.56 16.91
CA SER A 54 7.84 -24.94 15.58
C SER A 54 9.04 -24.00 15.50
N ARG A 55 9.29 -23.21 16.55
CA ARG A 55 10.45 -22.31 16.62
C ARG A 55 11.75 -23.10 16.60
N ASN A 56 11.90 -24.07 17.50
CA ASN A 56 13.14 -24.84 17.64
C ASN A 56 13.42 -25.65 16.38
N GLN A 57 12.42 -26.30 15.78
CA GLN A 57 12.63 -27.00 14.51
C GLN A 57 13.22 -26.10 13.42
N LEU A 58 12.75 -24.85 13.32
CA LEU A 58 13.31 -23.92 12.34
C LEU A 58 14.69 -23.40 12.76
N THR A 59 14.85 -22.92 14.00
CA THR A 59 16.14 -22.35 14.45
C THR A 59 17.24 -23.40 14.48
N ASP A 60 16.95 -24.63 14.92
CA ASP A 60 17.89 -25.74 14.93
C ASP A 60 18.25 -26.12 13.50
N TRP A 61 17.26 -26.22 12.59
CA TRP A 61 17.55 -26.48 11.18
C TRP A 61 18.46 -25.40 10.56
N LEU A 62 18.19 -24.13 10.84
CA LEU A 62 19.02 -23.00 10.39
C LEU A 62 20.44 -23.09 10.96
N LEU A 63 20.60 -23.35 12.26
CA LEU A 63 21.91 -23.44 12.89
C LEU A 63 22.70 -24.67 12.43
N ASP A 64 22.05 -25.82 12.28
CA ASP A 64 22.69 -27.08 11.91
C ASP A 64 23.08 -27.11 10.42
N ASN A 65 22.26 -26.54 9.54
CA ASN A 65 22.48 -26.63 8.08
C ASN A 65 23.09 -25.36 7.48
N CYS A 66 22.85 -24.19 8.08
CA CYS A 66 23.38 -22.92 7.61
C CYS A 66 24.48 -22.37 8.52
N GLY A 67 24.45 -22.62 9.82
CA GLY A 67 25.54 -22.29 10.74
C GLY A 67 25.95 -20.82 10.65
N ASN A 68 27.22 -20.55 10.37
CA ASN A 68 27.79 -19.20 10.21
C ASN A 68 27.27 -18.44 8.96
N ARG A 69 26.38 -19.04 8.17
CA ARG A 69 25.72 -18.40 7.02
C ARG A 69 24.41 -17.72 7.41
N VAL A 70 23.88 -17.91 8.61
CA VAL A 70 22.66 -17.24 9.08
C VAL A 70 23.02 -16.06 9.95
N HIS A 71 22.48 -14.91 9.58
CA HIS A 71 22.83 -13.63 10.16
C HIS A 71 21.59 -12.87 10.60
N VAL A 72 21.66 -12.27 11.78
CA VAL A 72 20.72 -11.23 12.21
C VAL A 72 21.46 -9.89 12.12
N PRO A 73 21.06 -8.99 11.21
CA PRO A 73 21.61 -7.63 11.17
C PRO A 73 21.41 -6.91 12.51
N ALA A 74 22.39 -6.10 12.92
CA ALA A 74 22.33 -5.39 14.19
C ALA A 74 21.13 -4.41 14.22
N TRP A 75 20.75 -3.85 13.07
CA TRP A 75 19.53 -3.06 12.97
C TRP A 75 18.27 -3.89 13.26
N ALA A 76 18.16 -5.10 12.71
CA ALA A 76 17.01 -5.98 12.96
C ALA A 76 16.94 -6.40 14.44
N ALA A 77 18.09 -6.70 15.05
CA ALA A 77 18.17 -6.97 16.49
C ALA A 77 17.75 -5.75 17.34
N HIS A 78 18.14 -4.54 16.93
CA HIS A 78 17.76 -3.29 17.58
C HIS A 78 16.24 -3.03 17.51
N GLU A 79 15.64 -3.18 16.33
CA GLU A 79 14.19 -3.03 16.17
C GLU A 79 13.42 -4.10 16.94
N TYR A 80 13.91 -5.34 16.94
CA TYR A 80 13.34 -6.40 17.76
C TYR A 80 13.36 -6.02 19.25
N LEU A 81 14.48 -5.50 19.76
CA LEU A 81 14.60 -5.06 21.14
C LEU A 81 13.60 -3.94 21.47
N LYS A 82 13.41 -2.97 20.57
CA LYS A 82 12.40 -1.91 20.74
C LYS A 82 11.00 -2.50 20.90
N HIS A 83 10.63 -3.43 20.02
CA HIS A 83 9.33 -4.10 20.10
C HIS A 83 9.19 -4.99 21.35
N HIS A 84 10.27 -5.63 21.77
CA HIS A 84 10.32 -6.43 22.99
C HIS A 84 10.05 -5.57 24.24
N VAL A 85 10.77 -4.46 24.37
CA VAL A 85 10.60 -3.49 25.47
C VAL A 85 9.20 -2.88 25.45
N ALA A 86 8.68 -2.54 24.28
CA ALA A 86 7.33 -2.00 24.12
C ALA A 86 6.21 -3.05 24.29
N GLY A 87 6.53 -4.34 24.46
CA GLY A 87 5.53 -5.40 24.59
C GLY A 87 4.61 -5.55 23.38
N THR A 88 5.07 -5.12 22.18
CA THR A 88 4.21 -4.92 20.99
C THR A 88 3.37 -6.14 20.64
N ILE A 89 3.95 -7.35 20.69
CA ILE A 89 3.23 -8.59 20.35
C ILE A 89 2.06 -8.84 21.30
N SER A 90 2.27 -8.66 22.60
CA SER A 90 1.23 -8.88 23.62
C SER A 90 0.12 -7.84 23.50
N GLU A 91 0.47 -6.58 23.22
CA GLU A 91 -0.51 -5.52 23.00
C GLU A 91 -1.33 -5.73 21.72
N GLU A 92 -0.67 -6.09 20.60
CA GLU A 92 -1.33 -6.42 19.33
C GLU A 92 -2.32 -7.58 19.49
N LEU A 93 -1.88 -8.65 20.17
CA LEU A 93 -2.76 -9.78 20.47
C LEU A 93 -3.95 -9.34 21.32
N GLY A 94 -3.72 -8.57 22.39
CA GLY A 94 -4.78 -8.03 23.23
C GLY A 94 -5.81 -7.22 22.45
N LYS A 95 -5.35 -6.28 21.61
CA LYS A 95 -6.20 -5.46 20.75
C LYS A 95 -7.03 -6.32 19.79
N LYS A 96 -6.41 -7.29 19.11
CA LYS A 96 -7.11 -8.19 18.18
C LYS A 96 -8.17 -9.05 18.88
N LEU A 97 -7.88 -9.54 20.09
CA LEU A 97 -8.86 -10.32 20.87
C LEU A 97 -10.06 -9.45 21.30
N GLU A 98 -9.83 -8.20 21.70
CA GLU A 98 -10.93 -7.28 22.03
C GLU A 98 -11.73 -6.84 20.79
N GLU A 99 -11.08 -6.63 19.63
CA GLU A 99 -11.76 -6.38 18.35
C GLU A 99 -12.72 -7.52 18.00
N VAL A 100 -12.25 -8.78 18.06
CA VAL A 100 -13.08 -9.96 17.79
C VAL A 100 -14.24 -10.07 18.78
N LYS A 101 -13.97 -9.86 20.07
CA LYS A 101 -15.00 -9.88 21.12
C LYS A 101 -16.06 -8.80 20.90
N GLY A 102 -15.65 -7.60 20.50
CA GLY A 102 -16.53 -6.49 20.14
C GLY A 102 -17.40 -6.84 18.94
N ALA A 103 -16.80 -7.38 17.87
CA ALA A 103 -17.53 -7.80 16.67
C ALA A 103 -18.58 -8.88 16.97
N LEU A 104 -18.24 -9.89 17.78
CA LEU A 104 -19.18 -10.94 18.20
C LEU A 104 -20.36 -10.38 19.01
N GLY A 105 -20.09 -9.48 19.95
CA GLY A 105 -21.14 -8.79 20.72
C GLY A 105 -22.05 -7.94 19.85
N GLY A 106 -21.48 -7.22 18.88
CA GLY A 106 -22.20 -6.44 17.88
C GLY A 106 -23.12 -7.32 17.02
N ILE A 107 -22.59 -8.41 16.45
CA ILE A 107 -23.37 -9.36 15.64
C ILE A 107 -24.51 -9.96 16.46
N TYR A 108 -24.29 -10.36 17.71
CA TYR A 108 -25.35 -10.89 18.57
C TYR A 108 -26.47 -9.88 18.80
N THR A 109 -26.10 -8.63 19.08
CA THR A 109 -27.06 -7.55 19.34
C THR A 109 -27.88 -7.25 18.09
N TYR A 110 -27.23 -7.22 16.92
CA TYR A 110 -27.89 -7.01 15.63
C TYR A 110 -28.82 -8.17 15.26
N CYS A 111 -28.40 -9.42 15.43
CA CYS A 111 -29.19 -10.59 15.03
C CYS A 111 -30.36 -10.89 15.98
N ARG A 112 -30.29 -10.48 17.25
CA ARG A 112 -31.27 -10.82 18.29
C ARG A 112 -32.74 -10.50 17.94
N PRO A 113 -33.09 -9.34 17.35
CA PRO A 113 -34.47 -9.03 16.95
C PRO A 113 -34.99 -9.95 15.85
N PHE A 114 -34.13 -10.49 14.98
CA PHE A 114 -34.53 -11.37 13.88
C PHE A 114 -34.78 -12.82 14.30
N VAL A 115 -34.52 -13.14 15.57
CA VAL A 115 -34.77 -14.45 16.20
C VAL A 115 -35.70 -14.29 17.40
N ASP A 116 -36.74 -13.47 17.27
CA ASP A 116 -37.72 -13.21 18.33
C ASP A 116 -39.01 -14.03 18.24
N GLU A 117 -39.34 -14.51 17.05
CA GLU A 117 -40.45 -15.43 16.81
C GLU A 117 -40.03 -16.68 16.03
N ALA A 118 -40.85 -17.73 16.16
CA ALA A 118 -40.61 -18.98 15.47
C ALA A 118 -40.87 -18.82 13.97
N THR A 119 -39.99 -19.37 13.14
CA THR A 119 -40.14 -19.31 11.68
C THR A 119 -40.41 -20.71 11.11
N GLU A 120 -41.27 -20.80 10.10
CA GLU A 120 -41.65 -22.06 9.46
C GLU A 120 -40.46 -22.82 8.81
N LYS A 121 -39.33 -22.15 8.57
CA LYS A 121 -38.21 -22.67 7.76
C LYS A 121 -36.86 -22.79 8.46
N GLY A 122 -36.72 -22.53 9.77
CA GLY A 122 -35.37 -22.60 10.36
C GLY A 122 -35.23 -22.64 11.88
N HIS A 123 -36.07 -21.96 12.65
CA HIS A 123 -35.96 -21.97 14.11
C HIS A 123 -37.35 -22.07 14.73
N SER A 124 -37.74 -23.27 15.15
CA SER A 124 -39.03 -23.53 15.80
C SER A 124 -39.08 -23.06 17.25
N ASP A 125 -37.93 -22.77 17.86
CA ASP A 125 -37.80 -22.21 19.22
C ASP A 125 -36.81 -21.02 19.25
N PRO A 126 -37.31 -19.77 19.31
CA PRO A 126 -36.49 -18.56 19.42
C PRO A 126 -35.62 -18.50 20.66
N VAL A 127 -36.06 -19.10 21.77
CA VAL A 127 -35.30 -19.12 23.03
C VAL A 127 -34.08 -20.04 22.87
N ALA A 128 -34.28 -21.23 22.30
CA ALA A 128 -33.19 -22.16 22.01
C ALA A 128 -32.18 -21.57 21.00
N ALA A 129 -32.66 -20.90 19.94
CA ALA A 129 -31.76 -20.27 18.95
C ALA A 129 -30.88 -19.18 19.57
N ARG A 130 -31.46 -18.33 20.44
CA ARG A 130 -30.71 -17.30 21.20
C ARG A 130 -29.73 -17.91 22.18
N ALA A 131 -30.08 -19.02 22.82
CA ALA A 131 -29.20 -19.77 23.71
C ALA A 131 -27.99 -20.34 22.95
N THR A 132 -28.22 -21.01 21.82
CA THR A 132 -27.17 -21.53 20.95
C THR A 132 -26.20 -20.44 20.46
N ALA A 133 -26.72 -19.30 20.02
CA ALA A 133 -25.88 -18.17 19.61
C ALA A 133 -25.01 -17.64 20.76
N ARG A 134 -25.59 -17.52 21.96
CA ARG A 134 -24.86 -17.12 23.17
C ARG A 134 -23.80 -18.15 23.56
N ASP A 135 -24.10 -19.43 23.49
CA ASP A 135 -23.16 -20.50 23.82
C ASP A 135 -21.99 -20.57 22.84
N ALA A 136 -22.24 -20.35 21.54
CA ALA A 136 -21.19 -20.23 20.55
C ALA A 136 -20.26 -19.04 20.83
N ILE A 137 -20.83 -17.87 21.19
CA ILE A 137 -20.06 -16.69 21.58
C ILE A 137 -19.25 -16.95 22.84
N ASN A 138 -19.84 -17.57 23.86
CA ASN A 138 -19.14 -17.92 25.10
C ASN A 138 -18.00 -18.91 24.83
N THR A 139 -18.23 -19.92 23.99
CA THR A 139 -17.20 -20.89 23.59
C THR A 139 -16.02 -20.20 22.92
N LEU A 140 -16.30 -19.24 22.03
CA LEU A 140 -15.27 -18.44 21.36
C LEU A 140 -14.59 -17.47 22.33
N ALA A 141 -15.32 -16.88 23.27
CA ALA A 141 -14.76 -16.04 24.33
C ALA A 141 -13.80 -16.83 25.24
N ASP A 142 -14.15 -18.06 25.61
CA ASP A 142 -13.30 -18.95 26.39
C ASP A 142 -12.04 -19.35 25.61
N PHE A 143 -12.18 -19.61 24.30
CA PHE A 143 -11.03 -19.83 23.43
C PHE A 143 -10.11 -18.61 23.39
N MET A 144 -10.67 -17.40 23.19
CA MET A 144 -9.92 -16.14 23.21
C MET A 144 -9.22 -15.93 24.55
N ALA A 145 -9.86 -16.26 25.67
CA ALA A 145 -9.26 -16.20 27.00
C ALA A 145 -8.06 -17.16 27.12
N ARG A 146 -8.16 -18.38 26.59
CA ARG A 146 -7.04 -19.34 26.51
C ARG A 146 -5.91 -18.81 25.63
N VAL A 147 -6.22 -18.23 24.46
CA VAL A 147 -5.21 -17.60 23.59
C VAL A 147 -4.53 -16.44 24.31
N LYS A 148 -5.26 -15.61 25.07
CA LYS A 148 -4.68 -14.51 25.86
C LYS A 148 -3.64 -15.01 26.88
N GLN A 149 -3.80 -16.21 27.43
CA GLN A 149 -2.82 -16.82 28.35
C GLN A 149 -1.47 -17.10 27.68
N TRP A 150 -1.38 -17.10 26.35
CA TRP A 150 -0.10 -17.15 25.63
C TRP A 150 0.88 -16.06 26.11
N THR A 151 0.37 -14.88 26.48
CA THR A 151 1.18 -13.76 26.99
C THR A 151 1.96 -14.12 28.27
N ASN A 152 1.49 -15.08 29.07
CA ASN A 152 2.22 -15.58 30.24
C ASN A 152 3.52 -16.30 29.85
N GLY A 153 3.58 -16.86 28.65
CA GLY A 153 4.76 -17.52 28.08
C GLY A 153 5.67 -16.60 27.28
N TYR A 154 5.29 -15.32 27.11
CA TYR A 154 6.01 -14.37 26.25
C TYR A 154 7.49 -14.29 26.57
N GLN A 155 7.85 -14.12 27.85
CA GLN A 155 9.25 -13.96 28.26
C GLN A 155 10.10 -15.16 27.89
N ARG A 156 9.56 -16.38 28.00
CA ARG A 156 10.27 -17.60 27.60
C ARG A 156 10.53 -17.60 26.09
N ASN A 157 9.51 -17.28 25.30
CA ASN A 157 9.63 -17.21 23.84
C ASN A 157 10.65 -16.14 23.42
N ALA A 158 10.60 -14.97 24.04
CA ALA A 158 11.54 -13.89 23.77
C ALA A 158 12.98 -14.28 24.10
N VAL A 159 13.23 -14.96 25.24
CA VAL A 159 14.58 -15.43 25.61
C VAL A 159 15.14 -16.40 24.57
N GLU A 160 14.34 -17.33 24.04
CA GLU A 160 14.79 -18.27 23.01
C GLU A 160 15.14 -17.53 21.70
N VAL A 161 14.32 -16.57 21.28
CA VAL A 161 14.60 -15.74 20.08
C VAL A 161 15.80 -14.82 20.30
N ILE A 162 15.96 -14.21 21.48
CA ILE A 162 17.12 -13.40 21.84
C ILE A 162 18.39 -14.25 21.84
N SER A 163 18.32 -15.50 22.31
CA SER A 163 19.46 -16.43 22.25
C SER A 163 19.86 -16.73 20.81
N PHE A 164 18.89 -16.93 19.92
CA PHE A 164 19.14 -17.10 18.48
C PHE A 164 19.77 -15.84 17.87
N ILE A 165 19.23 -14.64 18.18
CA ILE A 165 19.79 -13.36 17.75
C ILE A 165 21.25 -13.22 18.22
N ASN A 166 21.54 -13.43 19.50
CA ASN A 166 22.89 -13.29 20.04
C ASN A 166 23.89 -14.28 19.43
N THR A 167 23.41 -15.44 18.96
CA THR A 167 24.26 -16.47 18.31
C THR A 167 24.56 -16.12 16.85
N THR A 168 23.69 -15.36 16.20
CA THR A 168 23.72 -15.09 14.74
C THR A 168 23.90 -13.62 14.40
N ALA A 169 24.04 -12.73 15.38
CA ALA A 169 24.18 -11.31 15.15
C ALA A 169 25.47 -10.98 14.38
N ILE A 170 25.38 -10.06 13.42
CA ILE A 170 26.55 -9.57 12.68
C ILE A 170 27.43 -8.76 13.65
N GLY A 171 28.65 -9.25 13.88
CA GLY A 171 29.58 -8.65 14.85
C GLY A 171 30.35 -7.43 14.33
N ASN A 172 30.47 -7.27 13.01
CA ASN A 172 31.22 -6.18 12.38
C ASN A 172 30.38 -5.54 11.27
N THR A 173 29.85 -4.36 11.53
CA THR A 173 28.94 -3.64 10.62
C THR A 173 29.25 -2.14 10.67
N PRO A 174 29.36 -1.45 9.53
CA PRO A 174 29.49 0.01 9.49
C PRO A 174 28.12 0.70 9.65
N LEU A 175 27.22 0.10 10.45
CA LEU A 175 25.83 0.52 10.63
C LEU A 175 25.69 2.03 10.93
N PHE A 176 26.55 2.54 11.81
CA PHE A 176 26.52 3.93 12.24
C PHE A 176 26.96 4.93 11.16
N ASP A 177 27.77 4.48 10.19
CA ASP A 177 28.28 5.33 9.10
C ASP A 177 27.15 5.73 8.13
N TYR A 178 26.08 4.93 8.07
CA TYR A 178 24.96 5.19 7.17
C TYR A 178 24.09 6.37 7.61
N PHE A 179 24.09 6.73 8.88
CA PHE A 179 23.17 7.72 9.44
C PHE A 179 23.39 9.13 8.86
N GLU A 180 24.62 9.47 8.47
CA GLU A 180 24.93 10.77 7.87
C GLU A 180 24.29 10.95 6.48
N THR A 181 24.17 9.87 5.72
CA THR A 181 23.65 9.89 4.33
C THR A 181 22.21 9.38 4.22
N LEU A 182 21.59 9.04 5.35
CA LEU A 182 20.32 8.32 5.36
C LEU A 182 19.16 9.18 4.86
N SER A 183 19.13 10.47 5.24
CA SER A 183 18.06 11.36 4.78
C SER A 183 18.12 11.58 3.28
N SER A 184 19.28 12.00 2.74
CA SER A 184 19.41 12.26 1.30
C SER A 184 19.19 11.01 0.45
N THR A 185 19.72 9.85 0.88
CA THR A 185 19.53 8.58 0.17
C THR A 185 18.08 8.12 0.24
N GLY A 186 17.48 8.16 1.44
CA GLY A 186 16.12 7.69 1.66
C GLY A 186 15.10 8.57 0.95
N ASP A 187 15.25 9.89 1.02
CA ASP A 187 14.36 10.83 0.34
C ASP A 187 14.46 10.68 -1.19
N ALA A 188 15.66 10.48 -1.74
CA ALA A 188 15.85 10.20 -3.17
C ALA A 188 15.19 8.88 -3.60
N ARG A 189 15.31 7.82 -2.79
CA ARG A 189 14.63 6.53 -3.04
C ARG A 189 13.12 6.66 -2.98
N TYR A 190 12.59 7.46 -2.06
CA TYR A 190 11.15 7.71 -1.95
C TYR A 190 10.60 8.43 -3.19
N VAL A 191 11.30 9.48 -3.64
CA VAL A 191 10.92 10.22 -4.85
C VAL A 191 10.95 9.31 -6.08
N GLY A 192 12.00 8.49 -6.21
CA GLY A 192 12.16 7.59 -7.34
C GLY A 192 11.38 6.28 -7.25
N SER A 193 10.62 6.03 -6.17
CA SER A 193 10.02 4.73 -5.86
C SER A 193 11.03 3.57 -5.97
N VAL A 194 12.26 3.82 -5.51
CA VAL A 194 13.38 2.86 -5.54
C VAL A 194 13.38 2.07 -4.24
N PRO A 195 13.37 0.73 -4.27
CA PRO A 195 13.36 -0.07 -3.06
C PRO A 195 14.72 -0.10 -2.36
N PRO A 196 14.78 -0.53 -1.08
CA PRO A 196 13.62 -0.82 -0.23
C PRO A 196 13.14 0.43 0.54
N GLY A 197 11.94 0.35 1.12
CA GLY A 197 11.41 1.35 2.04
C GLY A 197 10.56 2.47 1.43
N PHE A 198 10.43 2.56 0.09
CA PHE A 198 9.64 3.64 -0.53
C PHE A 198 8.14 3.59 -0.20
N GLN A 199 7.63 2.44 0.25
CA GLN A 199 6.26 2.29 0.69
C GLN A 199 6.01 2.78 2.13
N ASP A 200 7.05 3.12 2.89
CA ASP A 200 6.90 3.69 4.24
C ASP A 200 6.64 5.21 4.23
N ARG A 201 6.33 5.80 3.06
CA ARG A 201 5.95 7.20 2.91
C ARG A 201 4.73 7.50 3.79
N GLY A 202 4.91 8.40 4.76
CA GLY A 202 3.80 8.96 5.54
C GLY A 202 3.42 8.22 6.83
N LYS A 203 4.24 7.27 7.34
CA LYS A 203 4.12 6.81 8.74
C LYS A 203 4.47 7.94 9.73
N LYS A 204 3.58 8.93 9.88
CA LYS A 204 3.56 9.81 11.06
C LYS A 204 2.97 8.99 12.20
N GLY A 205 3.78 8.68 13.22
CA GLY A 205 3.27 8.06 14.43
C GLY A 205 2.10 8.89 14.98
N LYS A 206 0.97 8.25 15.30
CA LYS A 206 -0.15 8.92 15.96
C LYS A 206 0.37 9.53 17.27
N LEU A 207 0.26 10.86 17.40
CA LEU A 207 0.45 11.55 18.66
C LEU A 207 -0.71 11.14 19.58
N SER A 208 -0.45 10.29 20.57
CA SER A 208 -1.23 10.32 21.81
C SER A 208 -0.77 11.55 22.59
N ALA A 209 -1.72 12.33 23.11
CA ALA A 209 -1.50 13.60 23.81
C ALA A 209 -0.74 13.48 25.16
N SER A 210 -0.01 12.39 25.39
CA SER A 210 0.72 12.09 26.62
C SER A 210 2.25 12.05 26.46
N ASP A 211 2.78 12.13 25.25
CA ASP A 211 4.21 11.88 24.99
C ASP A 211 4.94 13.16 24.58
N GLU A 212 5.14 14.10 25.51
CA GLU A 212 6.13 15.18 25.35
C GLU A 212 7.48 14.67 25.91
N GLY A 213 8.41 14.31 25.03
CA GLY A 213 9.75 13.83 25.35
C GLY A 213 10.54 13.41 24.11
N ASP A 214 11.82 13.02 24.28
CA ASP A 214 12.83 12.65 23.25
C ASP A 214 12.38 11.60 22.20
N ASP A 215 11.17 11.05 22.34
CA ASP A 215 10.54 10.05 21.46
C ASP A 215 10.13 10.58 20.07
N GLU A 216 9.97 11.90 19.88
CA GLU A 216 9.67 12.49 18.56
C GLU A 216 10.81 12.25 17.55
N LYS A 217 12.06 12.29 18.02
CA LYS A 217 13.26 11.97 17.20
C LYS A 217 13.40 10.46 16.95
N LEU A 218 13.00 9.62 17.90
CA LEU A 218 13.03 8.16 17.78
C LEU A 218 11.96 7.60 16.83
N ARG A 219 10.78 8.25 16.74
CA ARG A 219 9.70 7.85 15.81
C ARG A 219 9.95 8.31 14.37
N ALA A 220 10.67 9.42 14.18
CA ALA A 220 11.22 9.83 12.87
C ALA A 220 12.29 8.86 12.33
N SER A 221 12.80 7.91 13.13
CA SER A 221 13.84 6.96 12.74
C SER A 221 13.31 5.70 12.02
N ASN A 222 12.01 5.36 12.13
CA ASN A 222 11.47 4.13 11.53
C ASN A 222 11.16 4.24 10.03
N LYS A 223 11.21 5.45 9.44
CA LYS A 223 11.01 5.62 7.99
C LYS A 223 12.12 4.93 7.19
N PHE A 224 13.34 4.95 7.71
CA PHE A 224 14.51 4.45 7.01
C PHE A 224 14.95 3.04 7.44
N GLY A 225 14.16 2.35 8.26
CA GLY A 225 14.55 1.04 8.83
C GLY A 225 14.94 0.04 7.75
N ASP A 226 14.07 -0.14 6.74
CA ASP A 226 14.31 -1.01 5.59
C ASP A 226 15.62 -0.67 4.84
N LEU A 227 15.95 0.63 4.70
CA LEU A 227 17.18 1.08 4.05
C LEU A 227 18.42 0.82 4.91
N VAL A 228 18.34 1.01 6.23
CA VAL A 228 19.43 0.73 7.15
C VAL A 228 19.75 -0.77 7.17
N PHE A 229 18.71 -1.61 7.30
CA PHE A 229 18.83 -3.06 7.18
C PHE A 229 19.50 -3.45 5.86
N TRP A 230 19.04 -2.90 4.74
CA TRP A 230 19.58 -3.20 3.42
C TRP A 230 21.05 -2.81 3.25
N LYS A 231 21.45 -1.62 3.70
CA LYS A 231 22.86 -1.20 3.64
C LYS A 231 23.75 -2.11 4.48
N GLU A 232 23.30 -2.49 5.67
CA GLU A 232 24.03 -3.39 6.57
C GLU A 232 24.28 -4.77 5.93
N ILE A 233 23.26 -5.40 5.34
CA ILE A 233 23.44 -6.73 4.71
C ILE A 233 24.37 -6.65 3.49
N LEU A 234 24.34 -5.56 2.73
CA LEU A 234 25.20 -5.37 1.57
C LEU A 234 26.66 -5.17 1.97
N ALA A 235 26.93 -4.41 3.03
CA ALA A 235 28.30 -4.25 3.51
C ALA A 235 28.86 -5.55 4.07
N HIS A 236 28.07 -6.32 4.81
CA HIS A 236 28.48 -7.64 5.28
C HIS A 236 28.71 -8.61 4.11
N ALA A 237 27.79 -8.64 3.14
CA ALA A 237 27.96 -9.47 1.94
C ALA A 237 29.22 -9.11 1.15
N ALA A 238 29.54 -7.81 1.05
CA ALA A 238 30.74 -7.32 0.39
C ALA A 238 32.01 -7.71 1.16
N SER A 239 32.04 -7.58 2.50
CA SER A 239 33.22 -7.92 3.30
C SER A 239 33.54 -9.41 3.26
N ASP A 240 32.50 -10.23 3.27
CA ASP A 240 32.62 -11.69 3.35
C ASP A 240 32.60 -12.36 1.97
N ALA A 241 32.62 -11.55 0.89
CA ALA A 241 32.58 -12.01 -0.50
C ALA A 241 31.45 -13.02 -0.77
N VAL A 242 30.27 -12.73 -0.19
CA VAL A 242 29.09 -13.57 -0.26
C VAL A 242 28.56 -13.61 -1.70
N HIS A 243 28.34 -14.82 -2.22
CA HIS A 243 27.89 -14.99 -3.61
C HIS A 243 26.37 -14.80 -3.75
N SER A 244 25.60 -15.34 -2.80
CA SER A 244 24.15 -15.36 -2.85
C SER A 244 23.56 -14.97 -1.50
N ILE A 245 22.43 -14.25 -1.49
CA ILE A 245 21.74 -13.86 -0.26
C ILE A 245 20.27 -14.28 -0.27
N VAL A 246 19.76 -14.71 0.88
CA VAL A 246 18.34 -14.97 1.12
C VAL A 246 17.89 -14.12 2.29
N ILE A 247 16.88 -13.28 2.08
CA ILE A 247 16.29 -12.45 3.13
C ILE A 247 15.05 -13.17 3.67
N LEU A 248 15.04 -13.44 4.97
CA LEU A 248 13.89 -13.98 5.68
C LEU A 248 13.09 -12.81 6.27
N THR A 249 11.96 -12.48 5.66
CA THR A 249 11.08 -11.38 6.09
C THR A 249 9.62 -11.75 5.90
N ASN A 250 8.81 -11.46 6.91
CA ASN A 250 7.35 -11.54 6.84
C ASN A 250 6.72 -10.22 6.41
N ASP A 251 7.53 -9.20 6.11
CA ASP A 251 7.06 -8.03 5.39
C ASP A 251 6.79 -8.42 3.93
N ARG A 252 5.56 -8.14 3.49
CA ARG A 252 5.05 -8.46 2.16
C ARG A 252 4.81 -7.21 1.32
N LYS A 253 5.34 -6.06 1.74
CA LYS A 253 5.34 -4.84 0.92
C LYS A 253 5.89 -5.09 -0.48
N ASN A 254 5.36 -4.37 -1.46
CA ASN A 254 5.74 -4.53 -2.87
C ASN A 254 7.05 -3.81 -3.24
N ASP A 255 7.72 -3.17 -2.29
CA ASP A 255 9.07 -2.62 -2.52
C ASP A 255 10.16 -3.68 -2.40
N TRP A 256 9.97 -4.71 -1.57
CA TRP A 256 10.91 -5.84 -1.50
C TRP A 256 10.73 -6.85 -2.64
N ARG A 257 9.52 -6.92 -3.23
CA ARG A 257 9.14 -7.97 -4.19
C ARG A 257 8.53 -7.37 -5.46
N LEU A 258 8.90 -7.91 -6.62
CA LEU A 258 8.12 -7.70 -7.84
C LEU A 258 6.81 -8.47 -7.70
N GLY A 259 5.67 -7.80 -7.84
CA GLY A 259 4.35 -8.47 -7.82
C GLY A 259 4.34 -9.60 -8.85
N GLY A 260 4.25 -10.85 -8.40
CA GLY A 260 4.33 -12.01 -9.29
C GLY A 260 3.18 -12.02 -10.31
N GLY A 261 3.46 -12.49 -11.53
CA GLY A 261 2.43 -12.68 -12.55
C GLY A 261 1.36 -13.68 -12.09
N ALA A 262 0.12 -13.50 -12.54
CA ALA A 262 -1.01 -14.37 -12.21
C ALA A 262 -0.87 -15.84 -12.71
N GLY A 263 0.27 -16.20 -13.33
CA GLY A 263 0.53 -17.47 -13.99
C GLY A 263 1.29 -18.53 -13.17
N SER A 264 1.60 -18.32 -11.89
CA SER A 264 2.32 -19.33 -11.08
C SER A 264 1.49 -20.62 -10.91
N ALA A 265 1.96 -21.72 -11.50
CA ALA A 265 1.37 -23.04 -11.29
C ALA A 265 1.87 -23.66 -9.97
N PHE A 266 0.94 -23.90 -9.04
CA PHE A 266 1.20 -24.56 -7.76
C PHE A 266 1.04 -26.08 -7.85
N ASP A 267 2.00 -26.83 -7.31
CA ASP A 267 1.98 -28.28 -7.29
C ASP A 267 1.04 -28.81 -6.20
N ALA A 268 0.64 -30.08 -6.35
CA ALA A 268 -0.34 -30.72 -5.48
C ALA A 268 0.05 -30.64 -4.00
N ARG A 269 1.34 -30.77 -3.66
CA ARG A 269 1.80 -30.71 -2.27
C ARG A 269 1.58 -29.33 -1.66
N MET A 270 1.89 -28.25 -2.39
CA MET A 270 1.62 -26.89 -1.91
C MET A 270 0.12 -26.63 -1.77
N LEU A 271 -0.71 -27.13 -2.69
CA LEU A 271 -2.17 -26.99 -2.62
C LEU A 271 -2.81 -27.77 -1.46
N GLU A 272 -2.21 -28.89 -1.04
CA GLU A 272 -2.58 -29.60 0.19
C GLU A 272 -2.27 -28.79 1.44
N MET A 273 -1.11 -28.11 1.48
CA MET A 273 -0.69 -27.29 2.61
C MET A 273 -1.59 -26.06 2.77
N ARG A 274 -1.92 -25.41 1.65
CA ARG A 274 -2.69 -24.17 1.61
C ARG A 274 -3.42 -24.06 0.27
N LYS A 275 -4.71 -23.73 0.27
CA LYS A 275 -5.50 -23.65 -0.98
C LYS A 275 -5.20 -22.38 -1.75
N ASN A 276 -5.13 -21.23 -1.05
CA ASN A 276 -4.91 -19.94 -1.66
C ASN A 276 -3.47 -19.45 -1.45
N TRP A 277 -2.64 -19.62 -2.48
CA TRP A 277 -1.28 -19.06 -2.51
C TRP A 277 -1.26 -17.70 -3.21
N THR A 278 -0.49 -16.76 -2.69
CA THR A 278 -0.09 -15.58 -3.46
C THR A 278 0.83 -16.00 -4.60
N PRO A 279 1.01 -15.18 -5.67
CA PRO A 279 2.02 -15.45 -6.68
C PRO A 279 3.41 -15.68 -6.07
N LEU A 280 4.23 -16.51 -6.71
CA LEU A 280 5.57 -16.84 -6.20
C LEU A 280 6.39 -15.55 -6.01
N PRO A 281 7.04 -15.37 -4.83
CA PRO A 281 7.76 -14.15 -4.54
C PRO A 281 8.99 -14.05 -5.45
N ARG A 282 9.20 -12.86 -6.01
CA ARG A 282 10.42 -12.52 -6.74
C ARG A 282 11.01 -11.25 -6.16
N PRO A 283 12.32 -11.17 -5.91
CA PRO A 283 12.95 -9.93 -5.48
C PRO A 283 12.73 -8.81 -6.49
N HIS A 284 12.62 -7.58 -6.01
CA HIS A 284 12.55 -6.44 -6.90
C HIS A 284 13.87 -6.32 -7.73
N PRO A 285 13.82 -6.14 -9.07
CA PRO A 285 15.02 -6.12 -9.92
C PRO A 285 16.08 -5.09 -9.53
N MET A 286 15.65 -3.93 -9.01
CA MET A 286 16.57 -2.90 -8.49
C MET A 286 17.38 -3.36 -7.27
N LEU A 287 16.80 -4.18 -6.38
CA LEU A 287 17.54 -4.76 -5.25
C LEU A 287 18.61 -5.73 -5.75
N ALA A 288 18.27 -6.57 -6.73
CA ALA A 288 19.21 -7.49 -7.35
C ALA A 288 20.35 -6.74 -8.06
N LEU A 289 20.04 -5.67 -8.78
CA LEU A 289 21.05 -4.84 -9.44
C LEU A 289 21.96 -4.17 -8.42
N GLU A 290 21.40 -3.55 -7.38
CA GLU A 290 22.19 -2.88 -6.34
C GLU A 290 23.10 -3.86 -5.61
N ALA A 291 22.60 -5.04 -5.22
CA ALA A 291 23.40 -6.05 -4.54
C ALA A 291 24.59 -6.52 -5.40
N ARG A 292 24.37 -6.65 -6.71
CA ARG A 292 25.44 -7.02 -7.66
C ARG A 292 26.47 -5.92 -7.85
N LEU A 293 26.04 -4.66 -7.90
CA LEU A 293 26.92 -3.51 -8.12
C LEU A 293 27.73 -3.15 -6.87
N SER A 294 27.10 -3.19 -5.70
CA SER A 294 27.69 -2.71 -4.44
C SER A 294 28.40 -3.81 -3.65
N ALA A 295 27.92 -5.05 -3.72
CA ALA A 295 28.41 -6.16 -2.90
C ALA A 295 28.84 -7.40 -3.71
N HIS A 296 28.78 -7.35 -5.04
CA HIS A 296 29.11 -8.47 -5.93
C HIS A 296 28.27 -9.74 -5.70
N VAL A 297 27.11 -9.59 -5.08
CA VAL A 297 26.12 -10.66 -4.89
C VAL A 297 25.47 -10.99 -6.24
N ALA A 298 25.55 -12.25 -6.65
CA ALA A 298 25.00 -12.72 -7.92
C ALA A 298 23.50 -13.03 -7.83
N HIS A 299 23.04 -13.53 -6.68
CA HIS A 299 21.67 -13.96 -6.47
C HIS A 299 21.10 -13.40 -5.17
N ILE A 300 19.87 -12.88 -5.23
CA ILE A 300 19.09 -12.45 -4.08
C ILE A 300 17.77 -13.21 -4.10
N GLU A 301 17.27 -13.59 -2.92
CA GLU A 301 15.93 -14.13 -2.73
C GLU A 301 15.27 -13.51 -1.50
N VAL A 302 13.94 -13.41 -1.51
CA VAL A 302 13.15 -12.89 -0.40
C VAL A 302 12.06 -13.90 -0.04
N LEU A 303 12.13 -14.47 1.16
CA LEU A 303 11.21 -15.50 1.63
C LEU A 303 10.50 -15.08 2.91
N ASP A 304 9.19 -15.25 2.93
CA ASP A 304 8.43 -15.24 4.17
C ASP A 304 8.35 -16.64 4.78
N SER A 305 7.79 -16.72 5.99
CA SER A 305 7.65 -17.99 6.71
C SER A 305 6.87 -19.02 5.91
N VAL A 306 5.89 -18.61 5.11
CA VAL A 306 4.99 -19.52 4.36
C VAL A 306 5.75 -20.20 3.23
N TYR A 307 6.46 -19.43 2.40
CA TYR A 307 7.26 -20.01 1.31
C TYR A 307 8.48 -20.76 1.86
N LEU A 308 9.09 -20.29 2.94
CA LEU A 308 10.14 -21.05 3.62
C LEU A 308 9.61 -22.41 4.11
N GLY A 309 8.39 -22.45 4.68
CA GLY A 309 7.69 -23.69 5.03
C GLY A 309 7.55 -24.65 3.85
N ALA A 310 7.06 -24.16 2.70
CA ALA A 310 6.93 -24.97 1.49
C ALA A 310 8.26 -25.49 0.94
N VAL A 311 9.32 -24.68 1.00
CA VAL A 311 10.66 -25.06 0.55
C VAL A 311 11.26 -26.13 1.48
N LEU A 312 11.14 -25.94 2.81
CA LEU A 312 11.67 -26.86 3.82
C LEU A 312 10.86 -28.17 3.93
N ASP A 313 9.56 -28.18 3.63
CA ASP A 313 8.76 -29.41 3.53
C ASP A 313 9.36 -30.37 2.48
N GLY A 314 9.93 -29.84 1.39
CA GLY A 314 10.63 -30.67 0.40
C GLY A 314 12.07 -31.03 0.76
N LEU A 315 12.69 -30.31 1.72
CA LEU A 315 14.11 -30.47 2.06
C LEU A 315 14.34 -31.34 3.30
N ALA A 316 13.49 -31.16 4.32
CA ALA A 316 13.62 -31.81 5.63
C ALA A 316 12.24 -32.04 6.30
N PRO A 317 11.28 -32.70 5.63
CA PRO A 317 9.88 -32.78 6.06
C PRO A 317 9.70 -33.31 7.50
N ASP A 318 10.49 -34.32 7.88
CA ASP A 318 10.41 -34.95 9.20
C ASP A 318 10.99 -34.07 10.32
N ILE A 319 11.93 -33.17 9.98
CA ILE A 319 12.58 -32.28 10.93
C ILE A 319 11.71 -31.05 11.16
N VAL A 320 11.14 -30.47 10.11
CA VAL A 320 10.47 -29.15 10.18
C VAL A 320 8.94 -29.23 10.23
N LYS A 321 8.37 -30.41 10.48
CA LYS A 321 6.92 -30.66 10.41
C LYS A 321 6.04 -29.66 11.18
N ALA A 322 6.40 -29.35 12.44
CA ALA A 322 5.65 -28.42 13.27
C ALA A 322 5.88 -26.96 12.86
N PHE A 323 7.06 -26.63 12.31
CA PHE A 323 7.29 -25.34 11.67
C PHE A 323 6.38 -25.18 10.44
N VAL A 324 6.40 -26.17 9.55
CA VAL A 324 5.61 -26.19 8.32
C VAL A 324 4.12 -26.01 8.61
N ASP A 325 3.57 -26.78 9.55
CA ASP A 325 2.17 -26.70 9.98
C ASP A 325 1.74 -25.28 10.39
N VAL A 326 2.55 -24.61 11.23
CA VAL A 326 2.28 -23.25 11.72
C VAL A 326 2.58 -22.17 10.67
N ALA A 327 3.51 -22.43 9.77
CA ALA A 327 3.86 -21.49 8.70
C ALA A 327 2.82 -21.48 7.57
N THR A 328 2.24 -22.63 7.22
CA THR A 328 1.36 -22.78 6.06
C THR A 328 -0.12 -22.92 6.41
N VAL A 329 -0.54 -22.52 7.62
CA VAL A 329 -1.91 -22.67 8.15
C VAL A 329 -2.96 -22.53 7.04
N ALA A 330 -3.76 -23.59 6.88
CA ALA A 330 -4.83 -23.67 5.89
C ALA A 330 -5.85 -22.55 6.08
N ASP A 331 -6.53 -22.17 4.99
CA ASP A 331 -7.65 -21.23 5.06
C ASP A 331 -8.65 -21.66 6.14
N ALA A 332 -9.22 -20.69 6.86
CA ALA A 332 -10.23 -20.96 7.88
C ALA A 332 -11.28 -21.93 7.33
N PRO A 333 -11.71 -22.94 8.10
CA PRO A 333 -12.77 -23.83 7.63
C PRO A 333 -13.96 -22.96 7.24
N GLY A 334 -14.35 -23.03 5.96
CA GLY A 334 -15.50 -22.29 5.47
C GLY A 334 -16.70 -22.62 6.36
N LEU A 335 -17.49 -21.60 6.72
CA LEU A 335 -18.75 -21.80 7.42
C LEU A 335 -19.59 -22.74 6.56
N GLY A 336 -19.71 -24.00 6.99
CA GLY A 336 -20.21 -25.08 6.15
C GLY A 336 -21.63 -24.80 5.65
N ASP A 337 -21.81 -24.96 4.34
CA ASP A 337 -23.14 -25.00 3.71
C ASP A 337 -23.86 -26.26 4.19
N SER A 338 -24.69 -26.15 5.23
CA SER A 338 -25.47 -27.26 5.79
C SER A 338 -26.69 -27.62 4.93
N SER A 339 -26.63 -27.38 3.62
CA SER A 339 -27.72 -27.64 2.67
C SER A 339 -27.26 -28.50 1.49
N LYS A 340 -26.74 -29.70 1.76
CA LYS A 340 -26.63 -30.74 0.72
C LYS A 340 -26.97 -32.13 1.25
N THR A 341 -28.27 -32.44 1.29
CA THR A 341 -28.75 -33.82 1.17
C THR A 341 -28.99 -34.15 -0.30
N THR A 342 -28.16 -35.07 -0.80
CA THR A 342 -28.39 -36.09 -1.84
C THR A 342 -29.36 -35.77 -3.01
N GLY A 343 -28.82 -35.74 -4.22
CA GLY A 343 -29.60 -35.89 -5.45
C GLY A 343 -28.81 -35.57 -6.72
N GLU A 344 -28.22 -36.61 -7.32
CA GLU A 344 -27.88 -36.79 -8.75
C GLU A 344 -26.99 -35.76 -9.50
N LYS A 345 -25.90 -36.27 -10.10
CA LYS A 345 -25.16 -35.65 -11.23
C LYS A 345 -25.82 -36.10 -12.53
N PRO A 346 -25.93 -35.27 -13.59
CA PRO A 346 -24.83 -35.11 -14.57
C PRO A 346 -24.87 -33.76 -15.36
N PRO A 347 -24.15 -33.56 -16.49
CA PRO A 347 -22.70 -33.64 -16.72
C PRO A 347 -22.10 -32.34 -17.34
N SER A 348 -20.76 -32.26 -17.29
CA SER A 348 -19.83 -31.60 -18.24
C SER A 348 -20.24 -30.32 -18.99
N GLY A 349 -19.64 -29.21 -18.58
CA GLY A 349 -19.18 -28.08 -19.42
C GLY A 349 -17.76 -27.70 -18.98
N PRO A 350 -16.93 -27.07 -19.84
CA PRO A 350 -15.53 -26.78 -19.49
C PRO A 350 -15.49 -25.80 -18.30
N PRO A 351 -14.46 -25.85 -17.42
CA PRO A 351 -14.38 -24.87 -16.34
C PRO A 351 -14.04 -23.50 -16.96
N GLU A 352 -15.06 -22.66 -17.09
CA GLU A 352 -14.91 -21.22 -17.29
C GLU A 352 -14.24 -20.59 -16.06
N GLY A 353 -13.48 -19.54 -16.34
CA GLY A 353 -12.41 -19.00 -15.51
C GLY A 353 -12.80 -18.64 -14.07
N TRP A 354 -11.85 -18.86 -13.18
CA TRP A 354 -11.87 -18.36 -11.82
C TRP A 354 -11.52 -16.87 -11.83
N GLY A 355 -12.50 -16.03 -12.16
CA GLY A 355 -12.53 -14.64 -11.74
C GLY A 355 -13.60 -14.51 -10.67
N SER A 356 -13.24 -14.57 -9.39
CA SER A 356 -14.18 -14.13 -8.36
C SER A 356 -14.24 -12.60 -8.44
N GLU A 357 -15.33 -12.06 -9.01
CA GLU A 357 -15.57 -10.63 -8.99
C GLU A 357 -15.49 -10.10 -7.54
N PRO A 358 -14.83 -8.95 -7.30
CA PRO A 358 -14.70 -8.40 -5.96
C PRO A 358 -16.08 -8.13 -5.37
N LYS A 359 -16.33 -8.66 -4.17
CA LYS A 359 -17.62 -8.50 -3.49
C LYS A 359 -17.89 -7.01 -3.25
N LEU A 360 -19.03 -6.53 -3.78
CA LEU A 360 -19.48 -5.15 -3.62
C LEU A 360 -19.69 -4.79 -2.14
N ILE A 361 -19.41 -3.54 -1.80
CA ILE A 361 -19.61 -2.95 -0.47
C ILE A 361 -21.11 -2.87 -0.12
N PHE A 362 -21.96 -2.67 -1.11
CA PHE A 362 -23.41 -2.79 -1.00
C PHE A 362 -24.00 -3.34 -2.30
N ALA A 363 -25.14 -4.02 -2.20
CA ALA A 363 -25.64 -4.87 -3.27
C ALA A 363 -26.13 -4.09 -4.50
N GLU A 364 -26.83 -2.97 -4.31
CA GLU A 364 -27.46 -2.23 -5.41
C GLU A 364 -27.53 -0.72 -5.13
N ALA A 365 -27.54 0.10 -6.17
CA ALA A 365 -27.81 1.53 -6.05
C ALA A 365 -29.12 1.87 -6.77
N LYS A 366 -30.24 1.82 -6.04
CA LYS A 366 -31.60 1.69 -6.62
C LYS A 366 -32.07 2.93 -7.40
N LEU A 367 -31.49 4.10 -7.10
CA LEU A 367 -31.94 5.39 -7.65
C LEU A 367 -30.93 6.02 -8.62
N VAL A 368 -29.97 5.25 -9.13
CA VAL A 368 -28.93 5.72 -10.04
C VAL A 368 -28.82 4.87 -11.31
N SER A 369 -28.31 5.48 -12.39
CA SER A 369 -28.05 4.84 -13.68
C SER A 369 -26.81 5.46 -14.33
N ALA A 370 -26.02 4.72 -15.09
CA ALA A 370 -24.85 5.25 -15.79
C ALA A 370 -25.18 6.20 -16.98
N LYS A 371 -26.42 6.70 -17.07
CA LYS A 371 -26.87 7.59 -18.15
C LYS A 371 -26.38 9.03 -17.92
N THR A 372 -25.97 9.69 -18.99
CA THR A 372 -25.45 11.07 -18.97
C THR A 372 -26.45 12.11 -18.46
N SER A 373 -27.74 11.98 -18.81
CA SER A 373 -28.77 12.98 -18.47
C SER A 373 -29.04 13.11 -16.96
N PRO A 374 -29.25 12.02 -16.19
CA PRO A 374 -29.29 12.06 -14.73
C PRO A 374 -28.03 12.64 -14.07
N LEU A 375 -26.84 12.24 -14.53
CA LEU A 375 -25.56 12.73 -13.99
C LEU A 375 -25.38 14.23 -14.24
N ARG A 376 -25.73 14.73 -15.43
CA ARG A 376 -25.72 16.18 -15.73
C ARG A 376 -26.64 16.96 -14.80
N ARG A 377 -27.86 16.45 -14.53
CA ARG A 377 -28.78 17.09 -13.57
C ARG A 377 -28.20 17.10 -12.16
N ALA A 378 -27.58 16.01 -11.73
CA ALA A 378 -26.94 15.91 -10.42
C ALA A 378 -25.75 16.86 -10.29
N LEU A 379 -24.93 17.01 -11.32
CA LEU A 379 -23.84 17.99 -11.34
C LEU A 379 -24.36 19.43 -11.12
N ILE A 380 -25.46 19.79 -11.77
CA ILE A 380 -26.09 21.11 -11.61
C ILE A 380 -26.70 21.26 -10.20
N ALA A 381 -27.44 20.25 -9.73
CA ALA A 381 -28.08 20.30 -8.41
C ALA A 381 -27.07 20.29 -7.25
N SER A 382 -25.89 19.67 -7.43
CA SER A 382 -24.84 19.61 -6.41
C SER A 382 -24.18 20.95 -6.05
N ARG A 383 -24.51 22.01 -6.81
CA ARG A 383 -24.12 23.40 -6.51
C ARG A 383 -24.77 23.89 -5.22
N ASP A 384 -25.98 23.43 -4.95
CA ASP A 384 -26.74 23.81 -3.77
C ASP A 384 -26.18 23.10 -2.52
N ALA A 385 -26.61 23.56 -1.34
CA ALA A 385 -26.22 22.95 -0.08
C ALA A 385 -26.61 21.45 -0.04
N PRO A 386 -25.75 20.57 0.48
CA PRO A 386 -26.09 19.17 0.68
C PRO A 386 -27.35 19.02 1.54
N LYS A 387 -28.19 18.04 1.21
CA LYS A 387 -29.36 17.69 2.03
C LYS A 387 -28.93 17.12 3.39
N ASP A 388 -29.84 17.16 4.36
CA ASP A 388 -29.59 16.69 5.73
C ASP A 388 -29.13 15.22 5.81
N ASN A 389 -29.64 14.35 4.94
CA ASN A 389 -29.20 12.95 4.88
C ASN A 389 -27.73 12.80 4.45
N VAL A 390 -27.25 13.66 3.54
CA VAL A 390 -25.83 13.70 3.13
C VAL A 390 -24.97 14.26 4.25
N LEU A 391 -25.42 15.33 4.92
CA LEU A 391 -24.71 15.90 6.07
C LEU A 391 -24.60 14.90 7.22
N ALA A 392 -25.68 14.23 7.58
CA ALA A 392 -25.71 13.20 8.61
C ALA A 392 -24.80 12.01 8.26
N PHE A 393 -24.77 11.61 6.98
CA PHE A 393 -23.87 10.56 6.51
C PHE A 393 -22.39 10.96 6.63
N VAL A 394 -22.03 12.17 6.19
CA VAL A 394 -20.64 12.68 6.34
C VAL A 394 -20.26 12.85 7.80
N GLN A 395 -21.16 13.36 8.65
CA GLN A 395 -20.92 13.46 10.09
C GLN A 395 -20.67 12.09 10.71
N ARG A 396 -21.46 11.05 10.36
CA ARG A 396 -21.25 9.68 10.82
C ARG A 396 -19.92 9.12 10.34
N LEU A 397 -19.57 9.34 9.07
CA LEU A 397 -18.29 8.90 8.48
C LEU A 397 -17.08 9.50 9.21
N LEU A 398 -17.24 10.70 9.75
CA LEU A 398 -16.19 11.45 10.46
C LEU A 398 -16.26 11.29 11.98
N GLN A 399 -17.20 10.52 12.53
CA GLN A 399 -17.22 10.24 13.96
C GLN A 399 -15.93 9.53 14.35
N ILE A 400 -15.23 10.12 15.32
CA ILE A 400 -14.04 9.58 15.94
C ILE A 400 -14.49 8.94 17.25
N GLU A 401 -14.56 7.61 17.32
CA GLU A 401 -14.57 6.89 18.59
C GLU A 401 -13.12 6.50 18.94
N ASN A 402 -12.65 6.89 20.13
CA ASN A 402 -11.32 6.51 20.66
C ASN A 402 -10.12 6.85 19.75
N GLY A 403 -10.18 7.95 18.99
CA GLY A 403 -9.04 8.38 18.15
C GLY A 403 -8.81 7.49 16.91
N MET A 404 -9.80 6.67 16.53
CA MET A 404 -9.81 5.94 15.28
C MET A 404 -11.01 6.33 14.41
N SER A 405 -10.73 6.42 13.12
CA SER A 405 -11.75 6.65 12.12
C SER A 405 -12.39 5.31 11.73
N LEU A 406 -13.72 5.23 11.61
CA LEU A 406 -14.40 4.00 11.19
C LEU A 406 -13.81 3.48 9.87
N ALA A 407 -13.57 2.18 9.73
CA ALA A 407 -13.26 1.59 8.43
C ALA A 407 -14.42 1.86 7.46
N LEU A 408 -14.16 2.01 6.15
CA LEU A 408 -15.23 2.26 5.17
C LEU A 408 -16.40 1.34 5.45
N SER A 409 -16.20 0.02 5.37
CA SER A 409 -17.22 -1.02 5.52
C SER A 409 -18.15 -0.86 6.73
N ASP A 410 -17.66 -0.25 7.82
CA ASP A 410 -18.43 -0.04 9.05
C ASP A 410 -19.22 1.27 9.01
N ALA A 411 -18.77 2.25 8.23
CA ALA A 411 -19.45 3.52 7.99
C ALA A 411 -20.54 3.42 6.90
N PHE A 412 -20.49 2.41 6.03
CA PHE A 412 -21.54 2.11 5.03
C PHE A 412 -22.72 1.41 5.70
N ASP A 413 -23.71 2.20 6.09
CA ASP A 413 -25.07 1.69 6.29
C ASP A 413 -25.64 1.37 4.90
N GLY A 414 -25.45 0.13 4.42
CA GLY A 414 -25.89 -0.33 3.10
C GLY A 414 -27.29 0.16 2.70
N PRO A 415 -28.31 0.02 3.58
CA PRO A 415 -29.65 0.58 3.35
C PRO A 415 -29.72 2.10 3.08
N VAL A 416 -28.84 2.92 3.64
CA VAL A 416 -28.82 4.38 3.41
C VAL A 416 -28.33 4.68 2.00
N LEU A 417 -27.25 4.02 1.57
CA LEU A 417 -26.61 4.30 0.28
C LEU A 417 -27.30 3.61 -0.90
N GLU A 418 -27.96 2.48 -0.66
CA GLU A 418 -28.88 1.88 -1.64
C GLU A 418 -29.97 2.86 -2.09
N ASN A 419 -30.33 3.81 -1.24
CA ASN A 419 -31.37 4.82 -1.47
C ASN A 419 -30.81 6.21 -1.82
N PHE A 420 -29.50 6.36 -2.01
CA PHE A 420 -28.94 7.61 -2.51
C PHE A 420 -29.22 7.76 -4.00
N SER A 421 -29.73 8.93 -4.37
CA SER A 421 -29.85 9.40 -5.75
C SER A 421 -28.51 9.91 -6.28
N HIS A 422 -28.44 10.16 -7.59
CA HIS A 422 -27.26 10.78 -8.20
C HIS A 422 -26.85 12.09 -7.51
N ASN A 423 -27.82 12.92 -7.14
CA ASN A 423 -27.54 14.20 -6.48
C ASN A 423 -26.90 14.00 -5.10
N GLU A 424 -27.35 13.00 -4.35
CA GLU A 424 -26.81 12.71 -3.02
C GLU A 424 -25.38 12.17 -3.11
N PHE A 425 -25.09 11.24 -4.03
CA PHE A 425 -23.73 10.74 -4.26
C PHE A 425 -22.76 11.83 -4.73
N VAL A 426 -23.17 12.65 -5.71
CA VAL A 426 -22.33 13.75 -6.21
C VAL A 426 -22.12 14.78 -5.08
N SER A 427 -23.18 15.19 -4.37
CA SER A 427 -23.09 16.19 -3.29
C SER A 427 -22.25 15.71 -2.12
N PHE A 428 -22.34 14.41 -1.79
CA PHE A 428 -21.53 13.73 -0.79
C PHE A 428 -20.03 13.82 -1.14
N ALA A 429 -19.67 13.37 -2.35
CA ALA A 429 -18.28 13.35 -2.79
C ALA A 429 -17.69 14.77 -2.86
N ARG A 430 -18.49 15.75 -3.32
CA ARG A 430 -18.11 17.17 -3.30
C ARG A 430 -17.90 17.67 -1.87
N LEU A 431 -18.81 17.39 -0.95
CA LEU A 431 -18.70 17.83 0.45
C LEU A 431 -17.43 17.31 1.11
N LEU A 432 -17.09 16.03 0.93
CA LEU A 432 -15.83 15.48 1.45
C LEU A 432 -14.60 16.15 0.84
N HIS A 433 -14.60 16.29 -0.49
CA HIS A 433 -13.45 16.80 -1.21
C HIS A 433 -13.24 18.31 -1.01
N ASP A 434 -14.32 19.10 -0.93
CA ASP A 434 -14.27 20.53 -0.60
C ASP A 434 -13.60 20.73 0.78
N ALA A 435 -14.00 19.96 1.80
CA ALA A 435 -13.40 20.02 3.13
C ALA A 435 -11.90 19.64 3.12
N ALA A 436 -11.50 18.67 2.28
CA ALA A 436 -10.09 18.32 2.10
C ALA A 436 -9.29 19.42 1.39
N ILE A 437 -9.87 20.10 0.41
CA ILE A 437 -9.26 21.27 -0.27
C ILE A 437 -9.07 22.43 0.71
N GLU A 438 -9.98 22.60 1.66
CA GLU A 438 -9.91 23.60 2.73
C GLU A 438 -8.91 23.24 3.84
N GLY A 439 -8.31 22.04 3.80
CA GLY A 439 -7.31 21.59 4.77
C GLY A 439 -7.89 21.03 6.06
N SER A 440 -9.16 20.61 6.07
CA SER A 440 -9.78 19.98 7.24
C SER A 440 -9.11 18.61 7.53
N PRO A 441 -8.59 18.37 8.74
CA PRO A 441 -7.92 17.12 9.08
C PRO A 441 -8.82 15.88 8.93
N GLY A 442 -8.26 14.74 8.49
CA GLY A 442 -8.98 13.46 8.40
C GLY A 442 -9.77 13.22 7.11
N TYR A 443 -10.03 14.26 6.31
CA TYR A 443 -10.81 14.13 5.07
C TYR A 443 -9.99 13.54 3.91
N VAL A 444 -8.69 13.84 3.83
CA VAL A 444 -7.80 13.30 2.77
C VAL A 444 -7.70 11.79 2.87
N GLU A 445 -7.52 11.29 4.09
CA GLU A 445 -7.47 9.86 4.40
C GLU A 445 -8.78 9.19 3.98
N LYS A 446 -9.93 9.81 4.30
CA LYS A 446 -11.25 9.30 3.90
C LYS A 446 -11.48 9.27 2.41
N ILE A 447 -11.06 10.31 1.69
CA ILE A 447 -11.22 10.32 0.24
C ILE A 447 -10.33 9.25 -0.41
N THR A 448 -9.09 9.09 0.08
CA THR A 448 -8.16 8.04 -0.38
C THR A 448 -8.77 6.65 -0.23
N ASP A 449 -9.29 6.38 0.97
CA ASP A 449 -10.09 5.23 1.34
C ASP A 449 -11.23 4.96 0.33
N PHE A 450 -12.02 5.99 -0.01
CA PHE A 450 -13.11 5.89 -0.98
C PHE A 450 -12.64 5.60 -2.40
N ILE A 451 -11.66 6.35 -2.91
CA ILE A 451 -11.14 6.17 -4.28
C ILE A 451 -10.55 4.77 -4.45
N SER A 452 -9.83 4.26 -3.44
CA SER A 452 -9.26 2.91 -3.45
C SER A 452 -10.30 1.80 -3.44
N ALA A 453 -11.54 2.10 -3.04
CA ALA A 453 -12.63 1.12 -2.94
C ALA A 453 -13.68 1.25 -4.04
N LEU A 454 -13.60 2.21 -4.96
CA LEU A 454 -14.63 2.49 -5.99
C LEU A 454 -14.96 1.28 -6.87
N ASP A 455 -13.99 0.40 -7.12
CA ASP A 455 -14.15 -0.87 -7.84
C ASP A 455 -15.07 -1.87 -7.13
N ARG A 456 -15.34 -1.64 -5.84
CA ARG A 456 -16.24 -2.44 -5.01
C ARG A 456 -17.60 -1.77 -4.81
N PHE A 457 -17.94 -0.72 -5.56
CA PHE A 457 -19.26 -0.09 -5.53
C PHE A 457 -20.05 -0.51 -6.77
N PRO A 458 -21.39 -0.53 -6.72
CA PRO A 458 -22.19 -0.56 -7.93
C PRO A 458 -21.72 0.52 -8.90
N VAL A 459 -21.50 0.16 -10.17
CA VAL A 459 -20.84 1.02 -11.17
C VAL A 459 -21.53 2.38 -11.30
N GLU A 460 -22.85 2.44 -11.17
CA GLU A 460 -23.65 3.66 -11.22
C GLU A 460 -23.39 4.59 -10.03
N ALA A 461 -23.17 4.03 -8.83
CA ALA A 461 -22.80 4.77 -7.65
C ALA A 461 -21.35 5.27 -7.76
N ALA A 462 -20.42 4.40 -8.15
CA ALA A 462 -19.03 4.77 -8.41
C ALA A 462 -18.94 5.92 -9.43
N THR A 463 -19.72 5.85 -10.50
CA THR A 463 -19.82 6.90 -11.53
C THR A 463 -20.25 8.23 -10.94
N SER A 464 -21.24 8.23 -10.05
CA SER A 464 -21.76 9.45 -9.42
C SER A 464 -20.78 10.04 -8.40
N ILE A 465 -20.13 9.19 -7.62
CA ILE A 465 -19.11 9.60 -6.63
C ILE A 465 -17.89 10.19 -7.35
N TYR A 466 -17.39 9.51 -8.37
CA TYR A 466 -16.25 9.97 -9.17
C TYR A 466 -16.54 11.32 -9.86
N LEU A 467 -17.76 11.50 -10.38
CA LEU A 467 -18.22 12.81 -10.88
C LEU A 467 -18.16 13.90 -9.80
N GLY A 468 -18.57 13.60 -8.57
CA GLY A 468 -18.51 14.57 -7.48
C GLY A 468 -17.08 14.97 -7.12
N PHE A 469 -16.13 14.02 -7.10
CA PHE A 469 -14.72 14.34 -6.88
C PHE A 469 -14.14 15.20 -8.00
N LEU A 470 -14.36 14.84 -9.27
CA LEU A 470 -13.92 15.68 -10.39
C LEU A 470 -14.59 17.06 -10.40
N ALA A 471 -15.89 17.12 -10.09
CA ALA A 471 -16.61 18.39 -10.02
C ALA A 471 -16.05 19.30 -8.92
N SER A 472 -15.74 18.77 -7.74
CA SER A 472 -15.09 19.55 -6.68
C SER A 472 -13.65 19.93 -7.04
N ALA A 473 -12.90 19.06 -7.75
CA ALA A 473 -11.53 19.36 -8.14
C ALA A 473 -11.44 20.48 -9.20
N TYR A 474 -12.33 20.45 -10.19
CA TYR A 474 -12.26 21.30 -11.39
C TYR A 474 -13.24 22.48 -11.38
N LEU A 475 -14.29 22.47 -10.55
CA LEU A 475 -15.34 23.48 -10.58
C LEU A 475 -15.55 24.13 -9.21
N ILE A 476 -15.66 25.46 -9.19
CA ILE A 476 -16.11 26.22 -8.02
C ILE A 476 -17.59 25.89 -7.77
N ARG A 477 -17.94 25.43 -6.56
CA ARG A 477 -19.23 24.80 -6.26
C ARG A 477 -20.45 25.64 -6.60
N GLU A 478 -20.46 26.90 -6.19
CA GLU A 478 -21.64 27.77 -6.29
C GLU A 478 -21.92 28.17 -7.74
N LYS A 479 -20.85 28.36 -8.52
CA LYS A 479 -20.91 28.97 -9.86
C LYS A 479 -20.65 27.97 -11.00
N ASN A 480 -20.10 26.80 -10.69
CA ASN A 480 -19.52 25.87 -11.66
C ASN A 480 -18.56 26.55 -12.65
N GLU A 481 -17.84 27.57 -12.18
CA GLU A 481 -16.73 28.20 -12.90
C GLU A 481 -15.51 27.29 -12.83
N THR A 482 -14.67 27.30 -13.87
CA THR A 482 -13.40 26.57 -13.87
C THR A 482 -12.55 26.99 -12.69
N ARG A 483 -12.00 26.01 -11.97
CA ARG A 483 -10.92 26.26 -11.02
C ARG A 483 -9.58 26.21 -11.77
N LEU A 484 -8.81 27.30 -11.68
CA LEU A 484 -7.51 27.44 -12.35
C LEU A 484 -6.40 27.62 -11.32
N PRO A 485 -5.47 26.65 -11.20
CA PRO A 485 -5.56 25.29 -11.72
C PRO A 485 -6.65 24.50 -10.97
N PRO A 486 -6.95 23.26 -11.39
CA PRO A 486 -7.72 22.36 -10.54
C PRO A 486 -7.07 22.23 -9.16
N ARG A 487 -7.83 21.88 -8.14
CA ARG A 487 -7.27 21.64 -6.78
C ARG A 487 -7.77 20.32 -6.25
N SER A 488 -6.86 19.42 -5.94
CA SER A 488 -7.18 18.18 -5.24
C SER A 488 -5.96 17.66 -4.49
N PRO A 489 -6.05 17.38 -3.18
CA PRO A 489 -4.98 16.73 -2.44
C PRO A 489 -4.81 15.23 -2.80
N VAL A 490 -5.71 14.68 -3.62
CA VAL A 490 -5.74 13.28 -4.05
C VAL A 490 -5.80 13.16 -5.58
N ALA A 491 -5.31 14.18 -6.30
CA ALA A 491 -5.41 14.26 -7.76
C ALA A 491 -4.82 13.04 -8.47
N GLU A 492 -3.63 12.61 -8.07
CA GLU A 492 -2.94 11.44 -8.64
C GLU A 492 -3.76 10.14 -8.50
N LEU A 493 -4.47 9.98 -7.36
CA LEU A 493 -5.35 8.81 -7.16
C LEU A 493 -6.58 8.87 -8.07
N LEU A 494 -7.13 10.06 -8.31
CA LEU A 494 -8.22 10.23 -9.27
C LEU A 494 -7.74 9.93 -10.69
N PHE A 495 -6.59 10.48 -11.09
CA PHE A 495 -6.02 10.27 -12.43
C PHE A 495 -5.64 8.81 -12.67
N ALA A 496 -5.15 8.09 -11.66
CA ALA A 496 -4.90 6.65 -11.77
C ALA A 496 -6.15 5.81 -12.08
N ARG A 497 -7.36 6.35 -11.83
CA ARG A 497 -8.64 5.67 -12.07
C ARG A 497 -9.37 6.16 -13.32
N GLN A 498 -8.79 7.07 -14.10
CA GLN A 498 -9.50 7.70 -15.22
C GLN A 498 -9.86 6.75 -16.38
N ALA A 499 -9.16 5.61 -16.50
CA ALA A 499 -9.42 4.58 -17.49
C ALA A 499 -10.57 3.61 -17.11
N GLU A 500 -11.06 3.69 -15.87
CA GLU A 500 -12.08 2.77 -15.35
C GLU A 500 -13.46 3.02 -16.00
N PRO A 501 -14.31 1.98 -16.16
CA PRO A 501 -15.62 2.14 -16.82
C PRO A 501 -16.51 3.21 -16.17
N TYR A 502 -16.45 3.34 -14.84
CA TYR A 502 -17.23 4.35 -14.12
C TYR A 502 -16.72 5.79 -14.31
N ALA A 503 -15.49 5.99 -14.81
CA ALA A 503 -14.87 7.30 -14.98
C ALA A 503 -15.23 7.97 -16.31
N GLN A 504 -15.57 7.19 -17.35
CA GLN A 504 -15.78 7.68 -18.72
C GLN A 504 -16.85 8.79 -18.83
N THR A 505 -18.06 8.54 -18.32
CA THR A 505 -19.15 9.53 -18.39
C THR A 505 -18.89 10.78 -17.54
N PRO A 506 -18.38 10.67 -16.30
CA PRO A 506 -17.96 11.81 -15.50
C PRO A 506 -16.91 12.68 -16.18
N ILE A 507 -15.88 12.08 -16.77
CA ILE A 507 -14.82 12.79 -17.50
C ILE A 507 -15.43 13.59 -18.65
N ALA A 508 -16.24 12.94 -19.50
CA ALA A 508 -16.88 13.61 -20.63
C ALA A 508 -17.79 14.77 -20.19
N LEU A 509 -18.48 14.66 -19.04
CA LEU A 509 -19.32 15.72 -18.51
C LEU A 509 -18.51 16.93 -18.01
N ILE A 510 -17.43 16.68 -17.28
CA ILE A 510 -16.53 17.72 -16.78
C ILE A 510 -15.82 18.39 -17.94
N GLU A 511 -15.29 17.62 -18.88
CA GLU A 511 -14.66 18.12 -20.08
C GLU A 511 -15.59 19.00 -20.90
N ALA A 512 -16.81 18.54 -21.20
CA ALA A 512 -17.80 19.35 -21.91
C ALA A 512 -18.13 20.65 -21.16
N ARG A 513 -18.18 20.60 -19.82
CA ARG A 513 -18.43 21.79 -18.99
C ARG A 513 -17.27 22.78 -19.03
N LEU A 514 -16.04 22.30 -19.09
CA LEU A 514 -14.83 23.12 -19.08
C LEU A 514 -14.52 23.72 -20.46
N ARG A 515 -14.79 23.00 -21.56
CA ARG A 515 -14.62 23.49 -22.94
C ARG A 515 -15.49 24.70 -23.28
N ASP A 516 -16.59 24.91 -22.54
CA ASP A 516 -17.45 26.09 -22.69
C ASP A 516 -16.83 27.36 -22.10
N ASN A 517 -15.83 27.23 -21.23
CA ASN A 517 -15.22 28.37 -20.53
C ASN A 517 -14.05 28.96 -21.34
N GLU A 518 -13.87 30.28 -21.21
CA GLU A 518 -12.80 31.04 -21.89
C GLU A 518 -11.41 30.57 -21.48
N PHE A 519 -11.23 30.27 -20.19
CA PHE A 519 -9.99 29.79 -19.61
C PHE A 519 -10.13 28.34 -19.16
N GLN A 520 -9.17 27.51 -19.56
CA GLN A 520 -9.17 26.07 -19.33
C GLN A 520 -7.90 25.64 -18.59
N PRO A 521 -7.98 24.65 -17.69
CA PRO A 521 -6.79 24.12 -17.04
C PRO A 521 -5.88 23.48 -18.09
N ILE A 522 -4.58 23.49 -17.83
CA ILE A 522 -3.56 22.94 -18.75
C ILE A 522 -3.60 21.41 -18.87
N TYR A 523 -4.39 20.77 -18.02
CA TYR A 523 -4.72 19.36 -18.08
C TYR A 523 -6.22 19.15 -17.85
N LEU A 524 -6.80 18.26 -18.66
CA LEU A 524 -8.15 17.75 -18.52
C LEU A 524 -8.05 16.23 -18.34
N PRO A 525 -8.81 15.65 -17.39
CA PRO A 525 -8.80 14.21 -17.22
C PRO A 525 -9.30 13.54 -18.50
N SER A 526 -8.72 12.41 -18.87
CA SER A 526 -9.07 11.70 -20.11
C SER A 526 -9.00 10.20 -19.88
N ALA A 527 -10.01 9.48 -20.37
CA ALA A 527 -10.04 8.02 -20.27
C ALA A 527 -8.85 7.35 -20.99
N ASP A 528 -8.35 8.00 -22.05
CA ASP A 528 -7.21 7.50 -22.83
C ASP A 528 -5.86 7.78 -22.17
N ALA A 529 -5.84 8.59 -21.11
CA ALA A 529 -4.64 8.99 -20.37
C ALA A 529 -3.44 9.36 -21.28
N PRO A 530 -3.61 10.32 -22.23
CA PRO A 530 -2.58 10.62 -23.21
C PRO A 530 -1.29 11.14 -22.56
N THR A 531 -0.15 10.96 -23.23
CA THR A 531 1.10 11.56 -22.77
C THR A 531 1.04 13.08 -22.88
N ILE A 532 1.71 13.76 -21.96
CA ILE A 532 1.75 15.21 -21.83
C ILE A 532 3.20 15.64 -22.05
N PRO A 533 3.51 16.33 -23.16
CA PRO A 533 4.88 16.71 -23.45
C PRO A 533 5.40 17.70 -22.42
N VAL A 534 6.63 17.47 -21.98
CA VAL A 534 7.41 18.36 -21.12
C VAL A 534 8.64 18.84 -21.89
N GLU A 535 8.71 20.16 -22.07
CA GLU A 535 9.83 20.84 -22.72
C GLU A 535 10.60 21.64 -21.68
N VAL A 536 11.92 21.50 -21.71
CA VAL A 536 12.83 22.22 -20.80
C VAL A 536 13.88 22.90 -21.65
N ASP A 537 13.90 24.24 -21.62
CA ASP A 537 14.97 25.01 -22.25
C ASP A 537 15.97 25.46 -21.20
N ILE A 538 17.24 25.28 -21.53
CA ILE A 538 18.38 25.64 -20.69
C ILE A 538 19.27 26.66 -21.39
N GLN A 539 19.90 27.50 -20.58
CA GLN A 539 21.02 28.32 -21.01
C GLN A 539 22.32 27.62 -20.63
N ALA A 540 23.10 27.25 -21.65
CA ALA A 540 24.39 26.60 -21.46
C ALA A 540 25.37 27.58 -20.81
N ASP A 541 25.95 27.17 -19.69
CA ASP A 541 27.08 27.85 -19.06
C ASP A 541 28.33 26.98 -19.26
N THR A 542 29.35 27.51 -19.94
CA THR A 542 30.56 26.74 -20.28
C THR A 542 31.40 26.36 -19.07
N ASP A 543 31.20 27.03 -17.92
CA ASP A 543 31.97 26.81 -16.69
C ASP A 543 31.10 26.38 -15.48
N ALA A 544 29.78 26.21 -15.65
CA ALA A 544 28.83 25.80 -14.62
C ALA A 544 27.76 24.79 -15.13
N LEU A 545 26.87 24.32 -14.25
CA LEU A 545 25.73 23.49 -14.65
C LEU A 545 24.68 24.35 -15.38
N ASP A 546 24.08 23.78 -16.43
CA ASP A 546 23.05 24.42 -17.26
C ASP A 546 21.94 25.06 -16.41
N GLU A 547 21.66 26.35 -16.64
CA GLU A 547 20.60 27.08 -15.95
C GLU A 547 19.26 26.85 -16.66
N ILE A 548 18.21 26.50 -15.92
CA ILE A 548 16.86 26.39 -16.48
C ILE A 548 16.27 27.76 -16.75
N CYS A 549 15.80 27.96 -17.99
CA CYS A 549 15.14 29.20 -18.40
C CYS A 549 13.64 29.01 -18.67
N SER A 550 13.21 27.78 -18.96
CA SER A 550 11.86 27.43 -19.43
C SER A 550 11.51 26.04 -18.94
N PHE A 551 10.29 25.88 -18.44
CA PHE A 551 9.71 24.58 -18.10
C PHE A 551 8.26 24.57 -18.54
N LYS A 552 8.01 24.02 -19.73
CA LYS A 552 6.66 23.97 -20.32
C LYS A 552 6.08 22.59 -20.13
N VAL A 553 4.81 22.56 -19.72
CA VAL A 553 4.01 21.34 -19.71
C VAL A 553 2.83 21.55 -20.64
N ASN A 554 2.65 20.62 -21.58
CA ASN A 554 1.61 20.72 -22.61
C ASN A 554 1.69 22.04 -23.41
N GLY A 555 2.91 22.51 -23.68
CA GLY A 555 3.16 23.79 -24.37
C GLY A 555 2.95 25.05 -23.54
N VAL A 556 2.54 24.96 -22.26
CA VAL A 556 2.34 26.11 -21.38
C VAL A 556 3.53 26.28 -20.44
N GLU A 557 4.16 27.46 -20.51
CA GLU A 557 5.28 27.84 -19.64
C GLU A 557 4.83 27.95 -18.18
N LEU A 558 5.52 27.24 -17.28
CA LEU A 558 5.23 27.19 -15.85
C LEU A 558 6.19 28.02 -15.01
N LEU A 559 7.33 28.46 -15.54
CA LEU A 559 8.30 29.27 -14.80
C LEU A 559 8.25 30.75 -15.17
N ILE A 560 8.70 31.58 -14.23
CA ILE A 560 9.05 32.99 -14.43
C ILE A 560 10.38 33.30 -13.74
N ALA A 561 11.16 34.20 -14.34
CA ALA A 561 12.46 34.59 -13.81
C ALA A 561 12.39 35.54 -12.59
N GLY A 562 11.23 36.17 -12.33
CA GLY A 562 11.05 37.22 -11.33
C GLY A 562 9.97 36.91 -10.29
N GLN A 563 10.02 35.73 -9.68
CA GLN A 563 9.06 35.30 -8.66
C GLN A 563 9.38 35.92 -7.30
N VAL A 564 8.45 36.74 -6.81
CA VAL A 564 8.52 37.46 -5.53
C VAL A 564 7.80 36.73 -4.39
N GLU A 565 6.91 35.79 -4.71
CA GLU A 565 6.19 34.98 -3.72
C GLU A 565 7.06 33.84 -3.21
N GLU A 566 7.34 33.84 -1.91
CA GLU A 566 8.20 32.84 -1.29
C GLU A 566 7.67 31.40 -1.48
N SER A 567 6.35 31.22 -1.52
CA SER A 567 5.72 29.90 -1.72
C SER A 567 5.85 29.34 -3.14
N LEU A 568 6.28 30.15 -4.11
CA LEU A 568 6.44 29.77 -5.52
C LEU A 568 7.88 29.91 -6.01
N ASN A 569 8.74 30.57 -5.25
CA ASN A 569 10.15 30.76 -5.57
C ASN A 569 10.93 29.44 -5.44
N LEU A 570 11.70 29.06 -6.47
CA LEU A 570 12.41 27.78 -6.51
C LEU A 570 13.45 27.67 -5.39
N ARG A 571 14.12 28.76 -5.02
CA ARG A 571 15.13 28.76 -3.95
C ARG A 571 14.52 28.47 -2.58
N LYS A 572 13.30 28.93 -2.36
CA LYS A 572 12.54 28.69 -1.13
C LYS A 572 11.93 27.29 -1.12
N LEU A 573 11.45 26.81 -2.27
CA LEU A 573 10.90 25.47 -2.44
C LEU A 573 11.98 24.36 -2.37
N PHE A 574 13.21 24.68 -2.75
CA PHE A 574 14.35 23.75 -2.80
C PHE A 574 15.61 24.37 -2.13
N PRO A 575 15.74 24.28 -0.79
CA PRO A 575 16.75 25.02 -0.02
C PRO A 575 18.20 24.48 -0.04
N GLU A 576 18.46 23.27 -0.55
CA GLU A 576 19.80 22.62 -0.59
C GLU A 576 20.16 22.05 -1.99
N PRO A 577 21.46 21.87 -2.34
CA PRO A 577 22.33 22.87 -2.97
C PRO A 577 22.33 22.84 -4.51
N VAL A 578 22.48 24.04 -5.11
CA VAL A 578 22.93 24.44 -6.47
C VAL A 578 22.29 23.75 -7.70
N ALA A 579 22.11 22.43 -7.71
CA ALA A 579 21.59 21.64 -8.82
C ALA A 579 20.25 20.97 -8.45
N LEU A 580 19.18 21.35 -9.11
CA LEU A 580 17.84 20.79 -8.98
C LEU A 580 17.62 19.68 -10.00
N SER A 581 17.14 18.54 -9.54
CA SER A 581 16.66 17.50 -10.46
C SER A 581 15.41 18.00 -11.21
N VAL A 582 15.42 17.87 -12.55
CA VAL A 582 14.26 18.23 -13.37
C VAL A 582 13.04 17.37 -13.02
N ALA A 583 13.24 16.13 -12.57
CA ALA A 583 12.15 15.29 -12.06
C ALA A 583 11.56 15.85 -10.76
N SER A 584 12.38 16.38 -9.84
CA SER A 584 11.89 17.03 -8.62
C SER A 584 11.13 18.32 -8.90
N LEU A 585 11.59 19.09 -9.91
CA LEU A 585 10.86 20.25 -10.41
C LEU A 585 9.50 19.84 -10.98
N ALA A 586 9.44 18.77 -11.78
CA ALA A 586 8.21 18.25 -12.36
C ALA A 586 7.21 17.76 -11.29
N VAL A 587 7.68 17.02 -10.27
CA VAL A 587 6.83 16.62 -9.13
C VAL A 587 6.22 17.85 -8.45
N LYS A 588 7.02 18.90 -8.24
CA LYS A 588 6.53 20.13 -7.62
C LYS A 588 5.55 20.89 -8.52
N ALA A 589 5.76 20.88 -9.82
CA ALA A 589 4.80 21.41 -10.80
C ALA A 589 3.48 20.64 -10.76
N CYS A 590 3.51 19.31 -10.68
CA CYS A 590 2.33 18.48 -10.52
C CYS A 590 1.52 18.82 -9.27
N GLU A 591 2.20 19.06 -8.13
CA GLU A 591 1.54 19.49 -6.89
C GLU A 591 0.88 20.87 -7.02
N ILE A 592 1.56 21.84 -7.66
CA ILE A 592 1.10 23.22 -7.74
C ILE A 592 -0.02 23.40 -8.78
N PHE A 593 0.09 22.72 -9.92
CA PHE A 593 -0.81 22.88 -11.08
C PHE A 593 -1.79 21.71 -11.26
N THR A 594 -1.77 20.72 -10.37
CA THR A 594 -2.64 19.53 -10.39
C THR A 594 -2.52 18.79 -11.73
N LEU A 595 -1.31 18.26 -12.00
CA LEU A 595 -0.97 17.52 -13.21
C LEU A 595 -0.65 16.05 -12.89
N PRO A 596 -1.02 15.10 -13.76
CA PRO A 596 -0.69 13.69 -13.59
C PRO A 596 0.79 13.41 -13.90
N PHE A 597 1.60 13.14 -12.86
CA PHE A 597 3.03 12.88 -13.05
C PHE A 597 3.31 11.70 -14.00
N SER A 598 2.49 10.64 -13.94
CA SER A 598 2.65 9.42 -14.76
C SER A 598 2.42 9.64 -16.25
N GLN A 599 1.79 10.74 -16.65
CA GLN A 599 1.55 11.08 -18.06
C GLN A 599 2.59 12.03 -18.62
N LEU A 600 3.51 12.57 -17.81
CA LEU A 600 4.54 13.49 -18.28
C LEU A 600 5.56 12.75 -19.16
N GLU A 601 5.82 13.29 -20.35
CA GLU A 601 6.79 12.79 -21.30
C GLU A 601 7.86 13.85 -21.56
N PHE A 602 9.07 13.62 -21.04
CA PHE A 602 10.19 14.55 -21.21
C PHE A 602 10.83 14.38 -22.59
N ALA A 603 11.18 15.51 -23.23
CA ALA A 603 11.94 15.47 -24.48
C ALA A 603 13.28 14.70 -24.32
N PRO A 604 13.76 14.00 -25.36
CA PRO A 604 14.88 13.04 -25.26
C PRO A 604 16.25 13.61 -24.85
N ASN A 605 16.39 14.94 -24.75
CA ASN A 605 17.64 15.62 -24.39
C ASN A 605 17.50 16.53 -23.15
N VAL A 606 16.48 16.31 -22.31
CA VAL A 606 16.31 17.09 -21.08
C VAL A 606 17.43 16.76 -20.10
N PRO A 607 18.16 17.76 -19.57
CA PRO A 607 19.20 17.53 -18.57
C PRO A 607 18.60 16.92 -17.29
N GLN A 608 19.33 16.02 -16.65
CA GLN A 608 18.86 15.38 -15.40
C GLN A 608 18.80 16.37 -14.23
N THR A 609 19.74 17.33 -14.23
CA THR A 609 19.88 18.35 -13.20
C THR A 609 20.14 19.70 -13.85
N VAL A 610 19.56 20.75 -13.27
CA VAL A 610 19.67 22.15 -13.73
C VAL A 610 19.96 23.07 -12.55
N THR A 611 20.59 24.20 -12.81
CA THR A 611 20.63 25.32 -11.85
C THR A 611 19.48 26.28 -12.12
N PHE A 612 19.23 27.21 -11.22
CA PHE A 612 18.23 28.25 -11.38
C PHE A 612 18.68 29.51 -10.65
N ASN A 613 18.39 30.70 -11.22
CA ASN A 613 18.66 31.96 -10.53
C ASN A 613 17.82 32.14 -9.25
N GLU A 614 18.27 33.03 -8.36
CA GLU A 614 17.63 33.27 -7.05
C GLU A 614 16.18 33.74 -7.14
N THR A 615 15.81 34.36 -8.25
CA THR A 615 14.48 34.95 -8.46
C THR A 615 13.55 34.04 -9.26
N SER A 616 14.02 32.90 -9.77
CA SER A 616 13.21 31.96 -10.54
C SER A 616 12.16 31.29 -9.66
N GLY A 617 10.97 31.09 -10.22
CA GLY A 617 9.85 30.47 -9.52
C GLY A 617 8.78 29.99 -10.48
N PHE A 618 7.86 29.19 -9.95
CA PHE A 618 6.66 28.83 -10.67
C PHE A 618 5.78 30.07 -10.87
N LYS A 619 5.10 30.15 -12.01
CA LYS A 619 4.01 31.11 -12.23
C LYS A 619 2.96 30.95 -11.15
N ARG A 620 2.23 32.04 -10.89
CA ARG A 620 1.05 31.97 -10.04
C ARG A 620 0.09 30.94 -10.63
N PRO A 621 -0.45 30.02 -9.81
CA PRO A 621 -1.36 28.99 -10.30
C PRO A 621 -2.51 29.53 -11.15
N GLY A 622 -3.12 30.65 -10.75
CA GLY A 622 -4.23 31.28 -11.47
C GLY A 622 -3.88 31.86 -12.85
N ASP A 623 -2.59 32.05 -13.16
CA ASP A 623 -2.10 32.60 -14.42
C ASP A 623 -1.70 31.50 -15.42
N VAL A 624 -1.90 30.22 -15.07
CA VAL A 624 -1.51 29.06 -15.88
C VAL A 624 -2.76 28.35 -16.39
N TYR A 625 -3.09 28.62 -17.65
CA TYR A 625 -4.28 28.09 -18.33
C TYR A 625 -4.10 28.10 -19.85
N PHE A 626 -4.92 27.32 -20.54
CA PHE A 626 -5.19 27.53 -21.96
C PHE A 626 -6.27 28.59 -22.13
N VAL A 627 -6.12 29.42 -23.16
CA VAL A 627 -7.20 30.27 -23.66
C VAL A 627 -7.89 29.51 -24.76
N LYS A 628 -9.23 29.45 -24.72
CA LYS A 628 -10.02 28.85 -25.79
C LYS A 628 -9.69 29.55 -27.11
N ASP A 629 -9.24 28.79 -28.11
CA ASP A 629 -9.06 29.31 -29.47
C ASP A 629 -10.40 29.90 -29.96
N ALA A 630 -10.35 31.14 -30.45
CA ALA A 630 -11.52 31.95 -30.82
C ALA A 630 -12.35 31.36 -31.97
#